data_AF-A0A7C5DWD2-F1
#
_entry.id   AF-A0A7C5DWD2-F1
#
_cell.length_a   1.000
_cell.length_b   1.000
_cell.length_c   1.000
_cell.angle_alpha   90.00
_cell.angle_beta   90.00
_cell.angle_gamma   90.00
#
_symmetry.space_group_name_H-M   'P 1'
#
loop_
_entity.id
_entity.type
_entity.pdbx_description
1 polymer ?
#
loop_
_entity_poly.entity_id
_entity_poly.type
_entity_poly.pdbx_seq_one_letter_code
_entity_poly.pdbx_strand_id
1 'polypeptide(L)'
;MVCAMNSFLESWNPGSLGPFLPTNWVTLEALVLNLKRMILLILILFLIFQATGKAGGTFAAGLETPKIVIIEFHGLNKDIIQNNLASLPHFKELIQGAGGKQNYIHLSNVFTTIPAASVPACTSMYTGLHPQNTGVVSTIWFDRRSTKVRTMISYGQQRINHILTQNNVKTL
;
A
#
# COMPACT_ATOMS: atom_id res chain seq x y z
N MET A 1 48.41 -71.30 -30.17
CA MET A 1 47.33 -71.59 -31.14
C MET A 1 46.94 -73.05 -30.95
N VAL A 2 45.67 -73.28 -30.62
CA VAL A 2 44.93 -74.57 -30.41
C VAL A 2 45.10 -75.31 -29.07
N CYS A 3 44.02 -75.24 -28.29
CA CYS A 3 43.39 -76.21 -27.38
C CYS A 3 44.20 -76.99 -26.33
N ALA A 4 43.94 -76.67 -25.05
CA ALA A 4 43.65 -77.66 -24.01
C ALA A 4 43.10 -76.98 -22.74
N MET A 5 41.80 -77.13 -22.46
CA MET A 5 41.31 -77.29 -21.08
C MET A 5 39.90 -77.90 -21.11
N ASN A 6 39.91 -79.22 -21.31
CA ASN A 6 38.91 -80.12 -20.75
C ASN A 6 39.00 -80.06 -19.22
N SER A 7 37.96 -80.62 -18.57
CA SER A 7 37.82 -80.91 -17.14
C SER A 7 37.56 -79.70 -16.24
N PHE A 8 36.28 -79.39 -16.01
CA PHE A 8 35.71 -79.32 -14.67
C PHE A 8 34.17 -79.34 -14.77
N LEU A 9 33.68 -80.49 -15.22
CA LEU A 9 32.25 -80.86 -15.20
C LEU A 9 31.95 -81.80 -14.02
N GLU A 10 32.65 -81.64 -12.90
CA GLU A 10 32.42 -82.41 -11.68
C GLU A 10 32.57 -81.50 -10.46
N SER A 11 31.60 -81.59 -9.55
CA SER A 11 31.44 -80.81 -8.31
C SER A 11 30.71 -79.45 -8.40
N TRP A 12 29.42 -79.49 -8.74
CA TRP A 12 28.50 -78.58 -8.04
C TRP A 12 27.20 -79.29 -7.64
N ASN A 13 26.91 -79.19 -6.35
CA ASN A 13 25.95 -79.97 -5.57
C ASN A 13 24.63 -79.18 -5.42
N PRO A 14 23.45 -79.70 -5.80
CA PRO A 14 22.18 -78.96 -5.75
C PRO A 14 21.57 -78.81 -4.33
N GLY A 15 22.38 -78.94 -3.27
CA GLY A 15 21.94 -79.06 -1.87
C GLY A 15 22.08 -77.83 -0.97
N SER A 16 22.24 -76.60 -1.49
CA SER A 16 22.34 -75.39 -0.64
C SER A 16 21.41 -74.25 -1.06
N LEU A 17 20.11 -74.52 -1.13
CA LEU A 17 19.09 -73.48 -1.21
C LEU A 17 18.84 -72.88 0.20
N GLY A 18 19.68 -71.93 0.60
CA GLY A 18 19.25 -70.86 1.50
C GLY A 18 18.35 -69.88 0.71
N PRO A 19 17.38 -69.19 1.35
CA PRO A 19 16.50 -68.28 0.63
C PRO A 19 17.28 -67.00 0.29
N PHE A 20 17.88 -66.95 -0.90
CA PHE A 20 18.28 -65.68 -1.50
C PHE A 20 17.02 -64.95 -1.97
N LEU A 21 16.39 -64.20 -1.06
CA LEU A 21 15.50 -63.11 -1.46
C LEU A 21 16.35 -62.07 -2.20
N PRO A 22 15.99 -61.65 -3.43
CA PRO A 22 16.77 -60.67 -4.16
C PRO A 22 16.70 -59.32 -3.42
N THR A 23 17.86 -58.78 -3.05
CA THR A 23 18.08 -57.41 -2.52
C THR A 23 17.57 -56.28 -3.43
N ASN A 24 16.99 -56.63 -4.57
CA ASN A 24 16.51 -55.73 -5.62
C ASN A 24 15.09 -55.21 -5.35
N TRP A 25 14.33 -55.86 -4.46
CA TRP A 25 12.96 -55.47 -4.13
C TRP A 25 12.92 -54.30 -3.12
N VAL A 26 13.87 -54.27 -2.18
CA VAL A 26 14.00 -53.21 -1.18
C VAL A 26 14.35 -51.86 -1.83
N THR A 27 15.13 -51.88 -2.91
CA THR A 27 15.50 -50.67 -3.66
C THR A 27 14.35 -50.14 -4.51
N LEU A 28 13.51 -51.02 -5.07
CA LEU A 28 12.35 -50.63 -5.88
C LEU A 28 11.26 -49.96 -5.01
N GLU A 29 10.96 -50.53 -3.84
CA GLU A 29 10.00 -49.94 -2.90
C GLU A 29 10.47 -48.60 -2.34
N ALA A 30 11.77 -48.50 -2.01
CA ALA A 30 12.38 -47.24 -1.60
C ALA A 30 12.36 -46.18 -2.72
N LEU A 31 12.60 -46.58 -3.97
CA LEU A 31 12.52 -45.69 -5.14
C LEU A 31 11.08 -45.17 -5.35
N VAL A 32 10.09 -46.06 -5.26
CA VAL A 32 8.66 -45.71 -5.40
C VAL A 32 8.22 -44.79 -4.26
N LEU A 33 8.68 -45.03 -3.03
CA LEU A 33 8.39 -44.17 -1.88
C LEU A 33 9.00 -42.77 -2.05
N ASN A 34 10.25 -42.69 -2.53
CA ASN A 34 10.92 -41.42 -2.80
C ASN A 34 10.27 -40.66 -3.97
N LEU A 35 9.82 -41.36 -5.01
CA LEU A 35 9.08 -40.76 -6.12
C LEU A 35 7.74 -40.17 -5.66
N LYS A 36 6.99 -40.87 -4.80
CA LYS A 36 5.74 -40.37 -4.20
C LYS A 36 5.98 -39.13 -3.35
N ARG A 37 7.04 -39.11 -2.53
CA ARG A 37 7.43 -37.95 -1.72
C ARG A 37 7.80 -36.75 -2.59
N MET A 38 8.53 -36.96 -3.68
CA MET A 38 8.92 -35.90 -4.61
C MET A 38 7.71 -35.30 -5.33
N ILE A 39 6.78 -36.14 -5.81
CA ILE A 39 5.54 -35.67 -6.44
C ILE A 39 4.70 -34.85 -5.44
N LEU A 40 4.59 -35.31 -4.19
CA LEU A 40 3.88 -34.59 -3.13
C LEU A 40 4.53 -33.22 -2.86
N LEU A 41 5.85 -33.14 -2.80
CA LEU A 41 6.57 -31.87 -2.62
C LEU A 41 6.33 -30.90 -3.78
N ILE A 42 6.34 -31.39 -5.03
CA ILE A 42 6.05 -30.58 -6.22
C ILE A 42 4.62 -30.04 -6.17
N LEU A 43 3.65 -30.86 -5.77
CA LEU A 43 2.25 -30.43 -5.62
C LEU A 43 2.09 -29.38 -4.52
N ILE A 44 2.78 -29.54 -3.38
CA ILE A 44 2.77 -28.55 -2.29
C ILE A 44 3.39 -27.24 -2.76
N LEU A 45 4.54 -27.28 -3.46
CA LEU A 45 5.18 -26.10 -4.04
C LEU A 45 4.28 -25.41 -5.07
N PHE A 46 3.58 -26.17 -5.91
CA PHE A 46 2.64 -25.62 -6.88
C PHE A 46 1.44 -24.95 -6.19
N LEU A 47 0.89 -25.56 -5.13
CA LEU A 47 -0.20 -24.96 -4.35
C LEU A 47 0.23 -23.69 -3.62
N ILE A 48 1.44 -23.67 -3.06
CA ILE A 48 2.03 -22.47 -2.45
C ILE A 48 2.21 -21.38 -3.51
N PHE A 49 2.75 -21.72 -4.69
CA PHE A 49 2.94 -20.77 -5.80
C PHE A 49 1.60 -20.18 -6.30
N GLN A 50 0.55 -20.99 -6.41
CA GLN A 50 -0.78 -20.52 -6.78
C GLN A 50 -1.44 -19.68 -5.68
N ALA A 51 -1.14 -19.95 -4.40
CA ALA A 51 -1.61 -19.15 -3.28
C ALA A 51 -0.89 -17.80 -3.19
N THR A 52 0.42 -17.75 -3.41
CA THR A 52 1.20 -16.49 -3.45
C THR A 52 0.95 -15.69 -4.72
N GLY A 53 0.69 -16.34 -5.87
CA GLY A 53 0.28 -15.69 -7.12
C GLY A 53 -1.08 -14.98 -7.05
N LYS A 54 -1.96 -15.37 -6.12
CA LYS A 54 -3.21 -14.66 -5.82
C LYS A 54 -3.07 -13.56 -4.75
N ALA A 55 -2.00 -13.59 -3.96
CA ALA A 55 -1.69 -12.55 -2.97
C ALA A 55 -0.81 -11.43 -3.56
N GLY A 56 -0.09 -11.70 -4.65
CA GLY A 56 0.52 -10.69 -5.49
C GLY A 56 -0.54 -10.04 -6.38
N GLY A 57 -1.14 -8.95 -5.91
CA GLY A 57 -2.05 -8.15 -6.72
C GLY A 57 -1.40 -7.86 -8.07
N THR A 58 -2.04 -8.33 -9.13
CA THR A 58 -1.73 -7.88 -10.49
C THR A 58 -1.97 -6.38 -10.50
N PHE A 59 -0.90 -5.59 -10.39
CA PHE A 59 -0.95 -4.19 -10.81
C PHE A 59 -1.14 -4.25 -12.32
N ALA A 60 -2.40 -4.21 -12.75
CA ALA A 60 -2.75 -4.07 -14.15
C ALA A 60 -1.95 -2.89 -14.71
N ALA A 61 -1.14 -3.15 -15.75
CA ALA A 61 -0.37 -2.17 -16.49
C ALA A 61 -1.31 -1.28 -17.34
N GLY A 62 -2.18 -0.56 -16.64
CA GLY A 62 -3.28 0.26 -17.16
C GLY A 62 -4.06 0.97 -16.05
N LEU A 63 -3.53 1.04 -14.83
CA LEU A 63 -4.09 1.89 -13.78
C LEU A 63 -4.02 3.34 -14.26
N GLU A 64 -5.17 3.92 -14.57
CA GLU A 64 -5.35 5.37 -14.62
C GLU A 64 -4.62 5.96 -13.41
N THR A 65 -3.78 6.97 -13.65
CA THR A 65 -3.08 7.66 -12.57
C THR A 65 -4.08 8.04 -11.48
N PRO A 66 -3.82 7.69 -10.21
CA PRO A 66 -4.78 7.92 -9.14
C PRO A 66 -5.12 9.41 -9.08
N LYS A 67 -6.42 9.72 -9.11
CA LYS A 67 -6.90 11.09 -8.96
C LYS A 67 -6.69 11.50 -7.50
N ILE A 68 -5.93 12.56 -7.28
CA ILE A 68 -5.69 13.12 -5.95
C ILE A 68 -6.73 14.21 -5.72
N VAL A 69 -7.51 14.09 -4.65
CA VAL A 69 -8.47 15.10 -4.20
C VAL A 69 -8.03 15.57 -2.82
N ILE A 70 -7.79 16.88 -2.68
CA ILE A 70 -7.47 17.53 -1.41
C ILE A 70 -8.73 18.27 -0.95
N ILE A 71 -9.25 17.91 0.23
CA ILE A 71 -10.41 18.55 0.84
C ILE A 71 -9.94 19.26 2.10
N GLU A 72 -10.19 20.57 2.16
CA GLU A 72 -9.87 21.39 3.31
C GLU A 72 -11.14 21.83 4.02
N PHE A 73 -11.13 21.69 5.35
CA PHE A 73 -12.18 22.21 6.23
C PHE A 73 -11.57 23.30 7.12
N HIS A 74 -11.83 24.56 6.81
CA HIS A 74 -11.35 25.68 7.62
C HIS A 74 -12.00 25.70 9.01
N GLY A 75 -11.24 26.12 10.02
CA GLY A 75 -11.76 26.36 11.37
C GLY A 75 -12.00 25.10 12.21
N LEU A 76 -11.59 23.92 11.74
CA LEU A 76 -11.58 22.71 12.57
C LEU A 76 -10.44 22.77 13.58
N ASN A 77 -10.76 23.03 14.85
CA ASN A 77 -9.77 22.95 15.91
C ASN A 77 -9.47 21.49 16.28
N LYS A 78 -8.37 21.28 17.01
CA LYS A 78 -7.93 19.95 17.47
C LYS A 78 -9.01 19.22 18.26
N ASP A 79 -9.71 19.89 19.16
CA ASP A 79 -10.69 19.26 20.05
C ASP A 79 -11.94 18.78 19.29
N ILE A 80 -12.38 19.51 18.26
CA ILE A 80 -13.47 19.09 17.38
C ILE A 80 -13.03 17.85 16.60
N ILE A 81 -11.80 17.85 16.06
CA ILE A 81 -11.25 16.71 15.32
C ILE A 81 -11.17 15.46 16.21
N GLN A 82 -10.66 15.61 17.43
CA GLN A 82 -10.41 14.48 18.32
C GLN A 82 -11.67 13.96 19.01
N ASN A 83 -12.59 14.84 19.41
CA ASN A 83 -13.72 14.46 20.25
C ASN A 83 -15.05 14.33 19.48
N ASN A 84 -15.19 14.99 18.33
CA ASN A 84 -16.49 15.10 17.64
C ASN A 84 -16.48 14.52 16.23
N LEU A 85 -15.34 14.50 15.53
CA LEU A 85 -15.32 14.11 14.11
C LEU A 85 -15.79 12.66 13.88
N ALA A 86 -15.47 11.76 14.82
CA ALA A 86 -15.83 10.34 14.73
C ALA A 86 -17.34 10.09 14.91
N SER A 87 -18.07 11.02 15.54
CA SER A 87 -19.53 10.91 15.70
C SER A 87 -20.30 11.36 14.46
N LEU A 88 -19.64 12.02 13.49
CA LEU A 88 -20.26 12.48 12.25
C LEU A 88 -20.27 11.36 11.21
N PRO A 89 -21.45 10.80 10.85
CA PRO A 89 -21.54 9.61 10.01
C PRO A 89 -20.96 9.83 8.61
N HIS A 90 -21.20 10.99 8.00
CA HIS A 90 -20.66 11.33 6.68
C HIS A 90 -19.15 11.53 6.70
N PHE A 91 -18.58 12.03 7.81
CA PHE A 91 -17.14 12.20 7.92
C PHE A 91 -16.44 10.86 8.12
N LYS A 92 -17.06 9.98 8.91
CA LYS A 92 -16.62 8.59 9.07
C LYS A 92 -16.61 7.85 7.73
N GLU A 93 -17.69 7.97 6.96
CA GLU A 93 -17.77 7.36 5.62
C GLU A 93 -16.77 7.99 4.62
N LEU A 94 -16.57 9.31 4.67
CA LEU A 94 -15.57 9.99 3.83
C LEU A 94 -14.15 9.46 4.06
N ILE A 95 -13.77 9.21 5.31
CA ILE A 95 -12.42 8.77 5.68
C ILE A 95 -12.27 7.25 5.52
N GLN A 96 -13.25 6.48 5.98
CA GLN A 96 -13.19 5.02 6.09
C GLN A 96 -13.92 4.29 4.96
N GLY A 97 -14.51 5.00 4.00
CA GLY A 97 -15.32 4.45 2.93
C GLY A 97 -16.65 3.86 3.40
N ALA A 98 -17.48 3.43 2.44
CA ALA A 98 -18.76 2.79 2.71
C ALA A 98 -18.58 1.55 3.61
N GLY A 99 -19.25 1.54 4.76
CA GLY A 99 -19.16 0.46 5.75
C GLY A 99 -17.80 0.34 6.45
N GLY A 100 -16.93 1.35 6.38
CA GLY A 100 -15.67 1.40 7.14
C GLY A 100 -14.56 0.47 6.63
N LYS A 101 -14.59 0.11 5.35
CA LYS A 101 -13.69 -0.91 4.75
C LYS A 101 -12.43 -0.35 4.12
N GLN A 102 -12.32 0.97 3.96
CA GLN A 102 -11.17 1.62 3.35
C GLN A 102 -10.04 1.79 4.37
N ASN A 103 -8.83 1.36 3.98
CA ASN A 103 -7.63 1.67 4.74
C ASN A 103 -7.35 3.18 4.68
N TYR A 104 -7.06 3.79 5.83
CA TYR A 104 -6.78 5.21 5.92
C TYR A 104 -5.62 5.48 6.88
N ILE A 105 -4.97 6.61 6.69
CA ILE A 105 -3.91 7.11 7.58
C ILE A 105 -4.47 8.32 8.31
N HIS A 106 -4.33 8.32 9.63
CA HIS A 106 -4.73 9.44 10.48
C HIS A 106 -3.54 9.98 11.25
N LEU A 107 -3.37 11.31 11.21
CA LEU A 107 -2.33 12.04 11.94
C LEU A 107 -3.00 12.92 12.99
N SER A 108 -2.87 12.56 14.27
CA SER A 108 -3.65 13.18 15.35
C SER A 108 -3.18 14.57 15.78
N ASN A 109 -1.96 14.96 15.42
CA ASN A 109 -1.36 16.25 15.79
C ASN A 109 -0.57 16.83 14.62
N VAL A 110 -1.27 17.28 13.58
CA VAL A 110 -0.65 18.03 12.49
C VAL A 110 -0.51 19.49 12.92
N PHE A 111 0.73 19.97 12.99
CA PHE A 111 1.01 21.38 13.26
C PHE A 111 0.80 22.19 11.99
N THR A 112 0.14 23.34 12.14
CA THR A 112 0.04 24.34 11.08
C THR A 112 1.17 25.36 11.21
N THR A 113 1.38 26.16 10.16
CA THR A 113 2.32 27.28 10.20
C THR A 113 1.74 28.45 11.01
N ILE A 114 2.62 29.35 11.44
CA ILE A 114 2.25 30.65 11.99
C ILE A 114 2.43 31.71 10.88
N PRO A 115 1.44 32.60 10.67
CA PRO A 115 0.14 32.65 11.33
C PRO A 115 -0.79 31.53 10.84
N ALA A 116 -1.59 30.99 11.77
CA ALA A 116 -2.62 29.98 11.50
C ALA A 116 -3.89 30.60 10.86
N ALA A 117 -3.70 31.51 9.90
CA ALA A 117 -4.77 32.11 9.11
C ALA A 117 -4.98 31.29 7.84
N SER A 118 -6.21 31.23 7.33
CA SER A 118 -6.61 30.38 6.20
C SER A 118 -5.63 30.47 5.03
N VAL A 119 -5.47 31.65 4.43
CA VAL A 119 -4.66 31.79 3.21
C VAL A 119 -3.17 31.43 3.40
N PRO A 120 -2.42 32.00 4.36
CA PRO A 120 -1.01 31.65 4.54
C PRO A 120 -0.81 30.18 4.92
N ALA A 121 -1.71 29.58 5.70
CA ALA A 121 -1.64 28.16 6.04
C ALA A 121 -1.89 27.27 4.82
N CYS A 122 -2.92 27.56 4.01
CA CYS A 122 -3.18 26.83 2.76
C CYS A 122 -1.98 26.94 1.82
N THR A 123 -1.46 28.15 1.59
CA THR A 123 -0.32 28.35 0.69
C THR A 123 0.89 27.53 1.16
N SER A 124 1.13 27.48 2.46
CA SER A 124 2.22 26.67 3.04
C SER A 124 1.98 25.17 2.88
N MET A 125 0.73 24.71 3.04
CA MET A 125 0.35 23.30 2.83
C MET A 125 0.59 22.84 1.39
N TYR A 126 0.22 23.66 0.40
CA TYR A 126 0.37 23.30 -1.02
C TYR A 126 1.80 23.46 -1.55
N THR A 127 2.59 24.36 -0.98
CA THR A 127 3.96 24.65 -1.46
C THR A 127 5.05 23.97 -0.64
N GLY A 128 4.76 23.55 0.60
CA GLY A 128 5.76 23.07 1.55
C GLY A 128 6.67 24.17 2.10
N LEU A 129 6.38 25.45 1.82
CA LEU A 129 7.19 26.59 2.24
C LEU A 129 6.52 27.35 3.39
N HIS A 130 7.31 27.86 4.33
CA HIS A 130 6.81 28.77 5.35
C HIS A 130 6.27 30.08 4.74
N PRO A 131 5.30 30.77 5.39
CA PRO A 131 4.70 32.02 4.91
C PRO A 131 5.71 33.11 4.51
N GLN A 132 6.83 33.19 5.24
CA GLN A 132 7.92 34.12 4.94
C GLN A 132 8.60 33.87 3.58
N ASN A 133 8.60 32.61 3.12
CA ASN A 133 9.21 32.18 1.87
C ASN A 133 8.19 32.09 0.72
N THR A 134 6.90 31.97 1.02
CA THR A 134 5.83 32.01 0.00
C THR A 134 5.52 33.43 -0.47
N GLY A 135 5.87 34.44 0.32
CA GLY A 135 5.45 35.84 0.12
C GLY A 135 4.01 36.12 0.55
N VAL A 136 3.32 35.11 1.10
CA VAL A 136 1.95 35.18 1.60
C VAL A 136 2.00 35.07 3.12
N VAL A 137 2.09 36.22 3.77
CA VAL A 137 2.30 36.28 5.24
C VAL A 137 1.01 36.42 6.03
N SER A 138 -0.10 36.78 5.37
CA SER A 138 -1.42 36.98 5.98
C SER A 138 -2.51 36.93 4.91
N THR A 139 -3.78 36.89 5.30
CA THR A 139 -4.91 37.14 4.39
C THR A 139 -4.91 38.58 3.89
N ILE A 140 -4.48 39.53 4.73
CA ILE A 140 -4.31 40.95 4.42
C ILE A 140 -2.93 41.39 4.91
N TRP A 141 -2.12 42.00 4.06
CA TRP A 141 -0.81 42.53 4.44
C TRP A 141 -0.42 43.75 3.61
N PHE A 142 0.44 44.60 4.16
CA PHE A 142 1.01 45.73 3.43
C PHE A 142 2.32 45.32 2.75
N ASP A 143 2.38 45.47 1.43
CA ASP A 143 3.61 45.28 0.67
C ASP A 143 4.35 46.61 0.55
N ARG A 144 5.46 46.72 1.31
CA ARG A 144 6.30 47.93 1.34
C ARG A 144 6.92 48.26 -0.01
N ARG A 145 7.24 47.27 -0.87
CA ARG A 145 7.89 47.53 -2.16
C ARG A 145 6.93 48.18 -3.15
N SER A 146 5.67 47.74 -3.16
CA SER A 146 4.64 48.33 -4.02
C SER A 146 3.83 49.42 -3.34
N THR A 147 4.04 49.67 -2.04
CA THR A 147 3.26 50.58 -1.18
C THR A 147 1.75 50.32 -1.25
N LYS A 148 1.36 49.05 -1.39
CA LYS A 148 -0.03 48.63 -1.56
C LYS A 148 -0.44 47.63 -0.50
N VAL A 149 -1.70 47.73 -0.06
CA VAL A 149 -2.34 46.66 0.70
C VAL A 149 -2.65 45.52 -0.26
N ARG A 150 -2.21 44.31 0.09
CA ARG A 150 -2.53 43.06 -0.57
C ARG A 150 -3.58 42.33 0.26
N THR A 151 -4.59 41.83 -0.41
CA THR A 151 -5.60 40.98 0.19
C THR A 151 -5.76 39.75 -0.69
N MET A 152 -5.75 38.57 -0.08
CA MET A 152 -6.24 37.36 -0.71
C MET A 152 -7.57 36.99 -0.08
N ILE A 153 -8.63 37.30 -0.81
CA ILE A 153 -10.01 37.12 -0.38
C ILE A 153 -10.41 35.68 -0.73
N SER A 154 -10.82 34.88 0.26
CA SER A 154 -11.38 33.56 -0.01
C SER A 154 -12.67 33.69 -0.82
N TYR A 155 -13.10 32.65 -1.53
CA TYR A 155 -14.34 32.69 -2.33
C TYR A 155 -15.58 33.09 -1.50
N GLY A 156 -15.70 32.60 -0.27
CA GLY A 156 -16.79 33.00 0.63
C GLY A 156 -16.75 34.48 0.99
N GLN A 157 -15.55 35.03 1.13
CA GLN A 157 -15.31 36.43 1.47
C GLN A 157 -15.51 37.32 0.23
N GLN A 158 -15.23 36.83 -0.98
CA GLN A 158 -15.62 37.48 -2.25
C GLN A 158 -17.13 37.55 -2.40
N ARG A 159 -17.84 36.46 -2.04
CA ARG A 159 -19.30 36.42 -2.05
C ARG A 159 -19.90 37.43 -1.07
N ILE A 160 -19.35 37.54 0.14
CA ILE A 160 -19.76 38.56 1.12
C ILE A 160 -19.49 39.97 0.58
N ASN A 161 -18.30 40.22 0.03
CA ASN A 161 -17.98 41.52 -0.56
C ASN A 161 -18.90 41.88 -1.72
N HIS A 162 -19.29 40.90 -2.55
CA HIS A 162 -20.26 41.09 -3.62
C HIS A 162 -21.63 41.52 -3.06
N ILE A 163 -22.15 40.80 -2.06
CA ILE A 163 -23.43 41.14 -1.41
C ILE A 163 -23.36 42.54 -0.80
N LEU A 164 -22.28 42.87 -0.10
CA LEU A 164 -22.10 44.18 0.52
C LEU A 164 -22.00 45.32 -0.51
N THR A 165 -21.29 45.09 -1.61
CA THR A 165 -21.16 46.06 -2.71
C THR A 165 -22.49 46.30 -3.41
N GLN A 166 -23.31 45.24 -3.61
CA GLN A 166 -24.69 45.37 -4.10
C GLN A 166 -25.58 46.22 -3.18
N ASN A 167 -25.23 46.33 -1.89
CA ASN A 167 -25.93 47.14 -0.90
C ASN A 167 -25.25 48.51 -0.64
N ASN A 168 -24.41 48.99 -1.57
CA ASN A 168 -23.69 50.27 -1.48
C ASN A 168 -22.73 50.38 -0.28
N VAL A 169 -22.32 49.27 0.31
CA VAL A 169 -21.29 49.25 1.35
C VAL A 169 -19.92 49.23 0.66
N LYS A 170 -19.05 50.19 1.01
CA LYS A 170 -17.65 50.16 0.57
C LYS A 170 -16.96 48.93 1.19
N THR A 171 -16.43 48.06 0.33
CA THR A 171 -15.64 46.90 0.73
C THR A 171 -14.20 47.03 0.25
N LEU A 172 -13.31 46.19 0.82
CA LEU A 172 -11.91 46.07 0.44
C LEU A 172 -11.72 45.20 -0.80
#